data_AF-A0A351F191-F1
#
_entry.id   AF-A0A351F191-F1
#
_cell.length_a   1.000
_cell.length_b   1.000
_cell.length_c   1.000
_cell.angle_alpha   90.00
_cell.angle_beta   90.00
_cell.angle_gamma   90.00
#
_symmetry.space_group_name_H-M   'P 1'
#
loop_
_entity.id
_entity.type
_entity.pdbx_description
1 polymer ?
#
loop_
_entity_poly.entity_id
_entity_poly.type
_entity_poly.pdbx_seq_one_letter_code
_entity_poly.pdbx_strand_id
1 'polypeptide(L)'
;DEIIFYDQEDQSFKLKGSACQKIIKMDNFGHRVAFAVTANDSIIYTGYFWAAFSSSICDWVVIDPLSVHASDIMPVRLGYPGFLPEFNIPDKRNDPAIIQIFKDSKKLKR
;
A
#
# COMPACT_ATOMS: atom_id res chain seq x y z
N ASP A 1 12.37 5.73 9.46
CA ASP A 1 13.09 5.35 8.23
C ASP A 1 12.94 3.83 7.96
N GLU A 2 11.77 3.39 7.51
CA GLU A 2 11.40 1.95 7.38
C GLU A 2 11.16 1.49 5.93
N ILE A 3 10.95 2.44 5.01
CA ILE A 3 10.78 2.21 3.57
C ILE A 3 12.14 2.33 2.90
N ILE A 4 12.52 1.33 2.11
CA ILE A 4 13.73 1.32 1.29
C ILE A 4 13.47 2.13 0.01
N PHE A 5 12.44 1.76 -0.75
CA PHE A 5 11.98 2.53 -1.90
C PHE A 5 10.48 2.34 -2.16
N TYR A 6 9.91 3.28 -2.90
CA TYR A 6 8.62 3.14 -3.58
C TYR A 6 8.86 2.94 -5.07
N ASP A 7 8.24 1.91 -5.64
CA ASP A 7 8.25 1.59 -7.06
C ASP A 7 6.97 2.12 -7.70
N GLN A 8 7.09 3.06 -8.63
CA GLN A 8 5.93 3.73 -9.23
C GLN A 8 5.31 2.93 -10.39
N GLU A 9 6.07 2.05 -11.04
CA GLU A 9 5.55 1.17 -12.10
C GLU A 9 4.72 0.04 -11.47
N ASP A 10 5.24 -0.59 -10.41
CA ASP A 10 4.56 -1.68 -9.70
C ASP A 10 3.60 -1.20 -8.60
N GLN A 11 3.59 0.11 -8.29
CA GLN A 11 2.90 0.73 -7.14
C GLN A 11 3.11 -0.07 -5.84
N SER A 12 4.37 -0.31 -5.49
CA SER A 12 4.73 -1.15 -4.34
C SER A 12 5.79 -0.50 -3.47
N PHE A 13 5.78 -0.84 -2.18
CA PHE A 13 6.83 -0.43 -1.25
C PHE A 13 7.77 -1.59 -0.97
N LYS A 14 9.08 -1.35 -1.09
CA LYS A 14 10.10 -2.23 -0.50
C LYS A 14 10.35 -1.79 0.93
N LEU A 15 10.20 -2.71 1.87
CA LEU A 15 10.33 -2.44 3.29
C LEU A 15 11.64 -3.02 3.85
N LYS A 16 12.16 -2.42 4.93
CA LYS A 16 13.22 -3.04 5.71
C LYS A 16 12.67 -4.27 6.45
N GLY A 17 13.51 -5.27 6.69
CA GLY A 17 13.10 -6.46 7.45
C GLY A 17 12.55 -6.14 8.85
N SER A 18 13.05 -5.08 9.49
CA SER A 18 12.50 -4.55 10.76
C SER A 18 11.04 -4.12 10.66
N ALA A 19 10.68 -3.47 9.56
CA ALA A 19 9.31 -3.04 9.28
C ALA A 19 8.41 -4.24 9.03
N CYS A 20 8.87 -5.22 8.24
CA CYS A 20 8.14 -6.46 8.00
C CYS A 20 7.84 -7.18 9.33
N GLN A 21 8.81 -7.30 10.22
CA GLN A 21 8.61 -7.92 11.54
C GLN A 21 7.59 -7.19 12.41
N LYS A 22 7.54 -5.85 12.34
CA LYS A 22 6.53 -5.06 13.07
C LYS A 22 5.13 -5.31 12.52
N ILE A 23 5.00 -5.33 11.20
CA ILE A 23 3.77 -5.59 10.44
C ILE A 23 3.28 -7.00 10.82
N ILE A 24 4.08 -8.04 10.66
CA ILE A 24 3.77 -9.45 11.01
C ILE A 24 3.23 -9.64 12.44
N LYS A 25 3.67 -8.83 13.40
CA LYS A 25 3.33 -8.94 14.82
C LYS A 25 2.09 -8.16 15.24
N MET A 26 1.40 -7.43 14.36
CA MET A 26 0.19 -6.71 14.78
C MET A 26 -1.00 -7.68 14.87
N ASP A 27 -1.67 -7.73 16.02
CA ASP A 27 -2.71 -8.73 16.35
C ASP A 27 -4.05 -8.59 15.58
N ASN A 28 -4.13 -7.83 14.48
CA ASN A 28 -5.39 -7.56 13.75
C ASN A 28 -5.24 -7.60 12.22
N PHE A 29 -4.39 -8.48 11.71
CA PHE A 29 -4.09 -8.60 10.27
C PHE A 29 -5.25 -9.04 9.37
N GLY A 30 -6.43 -9.29 9.93
CA GLY A 30 -7.50 -9.98 9.25
C GLY A 30 -8.46 -9.11 8.44
N HIS A 31 -8.96 -7.99 8.97
CA HIS A 31 -10.20 -7.44 8.40
C HIS A 31 -10.32 -5.91 8.48
N ARG A 32 -10.28 -5.27 7.31
CA ARG A 32 -10.86 -3.95 7.03
C ARG A 32 -10.33 -2.80 7.87
N VAL A 33 -9.06 -2.85 8.29
CA VAL A 33 -8.43 -1.72 8.97
C VAL A 33 -8.18 -0.63 7.94
N ALA A 34 -8.82 0.52 8.11
CA ALA A 34 -8.62 1.67 7.24
C ALA A 34 -7.24 2.30 7.47
N PHE A 35 -6.64 2.79 6.40
CA PHE A 35 -5.44 3.63 6.45
C PHE A 35 -5.62 4.87 5.57
N ALA A 36 -4.79 5.88 5.81
CA ALA A 36 -4.66 7.05 4.96
C ALA A 36 -3.20 7.25 4.59
N VAL A 37 -2.94 7.61 3.33
CA VAL A 37 -1.64 8.11 2.89
C VAL A 37 -1.71 9.61 2.85
N THR A 38 -0.82 10.24 3.60
CA THR A 38 -0.70 11.70 3.68
C THR A 38 0.60 12.16 3.07
N ALA A 39 0.54 13.30 2.39
CA ALA A 39 1.70 14.03 1.90
C ALA A 39 1.49 15.51 2.22
N ASN A 40 2.50 16.16 2.81
CA ASN A 40 2.43 17.57 3.23
C ASN A 40 1.15 17.88 4.02
N ASP A 41 0.89 17.08 5.07
CA ASP A 41 -0.28 17.19 5.96
C ASP A 41 -1.66 17.06 5.28
N SER A 42 -1.71 16.64 4.03
CA SER A 42 -2.94 16.43 3.27
C SER A 42 -3.17 14.95 2.98
N ILE A 43 -4.41 14.47 3.14
CA ILE A 43 -4.79 13.10 2.73
C ILE A 43 -4.80 13.04 1.21
N ILE A 44 -3.97 12.17 0.64
CA ILE A 44 -3.91 11.93 -0.80
C ILE A 44 -4.91 10.86 -1.20
N TYR A 45 -4.86 9.71 -0.52
CA TYR A 45 -5.81 8.63 -0.67
C TYR A 45 -5.95 7.84 0.63
N THR A 46 -7.03 7.08 0.72
CA THR A 46 -7.28 6.13 1.80
C THR A 46 -7.31 4.71 1.24
N GLY A 47 -7.21 3.73 2.11
CA GLY A 47 -7.27 2.33 1.73
C GLY A 47 -7.63 1.44 2.89
N TYR A 48 -7.67 0.14 2.63
CA TYR A 48 -7.85 -0.88 3.67
C TYR A 48 -6.71 -1.87 3.65
N PHE A 49 -6.28 -2.30 4.83
CA PHE A 49 -5.55 -3.56 4.96
C PHE A 49 -6.53 -4.70 4.73
N TRP A 50 -6.29 -5.48 3.68
CA TRP A 50 -7.22 -6.47 3.16
C TRP A 50 -6.48 -7.78 2.87
N ALA A 51 -6.66 -8.76 3.74
CA ALA A 51 -5.96 -10.03 3.62
C ALA A 51 -6.39 -10.79 2.34
N ALA A 52 -5.42 -11.34 1.61
CA ALA A 52 -5.68 -12.00 0.32
C ALA A 52 -6.46 -13.32 0.39
N PHE A 53 -6.79 -13.82 1.59
CA PHE A 53 -7.70 -14.96 1.78
C PHE A 53 -9.16 -14.53 2.06
N SER A 54 -9.46 -13.23 2.00
CA SER A 54 -10.82 -12.71 2.14
C SER A 54 -11.70 -13.17 0.97
N SER A 55 -12.92 -13.62 1.27
CA SER A 55 -13.97 -13.86 0.25
C SER A 55 -14.77 -12.61 -0.09
N SER A 56 -14.46 -11.47 0.54
CA SER A 56 -15.16 -10.20 0.34
C SER A 56 -14.48 -9.35 -0.71
N ILE A 57 -15.28 -8.79 -1.63
CA ILE A 57 -14.87 -7.76 -2.58
C ILE A 57 -14.54 -6.46 -1.83
N CYS A 58 -13.53 -5.75 -2.32
CA CYS A 58 -13.26 -4.37 -1.94
C CYS A 58 -13.13 -3.54 -3.22
N ASP A 59 -13.93 -2.49 -3.34
CA ASP A 59 -13.95 -1.52 -4.43
C ASP A 59 -13.15 -0.26 -4.03
N TRP A 60 -12.04 -0.44 -3.31
CA TRP A 60 -11.18 0.64 -2.83
C TRP A 60 -9.70 0.25 -2.87
N VAL A 61 -8.78 1.16 -2.53
CA VAL A 61 -7.35 0.82 -2.46
C VAL A 61 -7.10 -0.20 -1.36
N VAL A 62 -6.34 -1.25 -1.66
CA VAL A 62 -6.02 -2.31 -0.70
C VAL A 62 -4.52 -2.56 -0.58
N ILE A 63 -4.10 -2.94 0.62
CA ILE A 63 -2.79 -3.52 0.90
C ILE A 63 -3.03 -4.88 1.54
N ASP A 64 -2.48 -5.94 0.96
CA ASP A 64 -2.46 -7.25 1.61
C ASP A 64 -1.30 -7.31 2.60
N PRO A 65 -1.55 -7.30 3.91
CA PRO A 65 -0.48 -7.34 4.88
C PRO A 65 0.31 -8.65 4.85
N LEU A 66 -0.26 -9.73 4.30
CA LEU A 66 0.44 -11.01 4.15
C LEU A 66 1.52 -10.98 3.07
N SER A 67 1.44 -10.06 2.11
CA SER A 67 2.47 -9.92 1.07
C SER A 67 3.88 -9.70 1.65
N VAL A 68 3.97 -8.96 2.76
CA VAL A 68 5.25 -8.69 3.43
C VAL A 68 5.79 -9.87 4.24
N HIS A 69 4.96 -10.88 4.54
CA HIS A 69 5.45 -12.12 5.15
C HIS A 69 6.29 -12.92 4.16
N ALA A 70 5.99 -12.83 2.86
CA ALA A 70 6.60 -13.65 1.83
C ALA A 70 7.74 -12.97 1.07
N SER A 71 7.69 -11.66 0.84
CA SER A 71 8.58 -11.04 -0.16
C SER A 71 9.07 -9.63 0.15
N ASP A 72 8.93 -9.14 1.39
CA ASP A 72 9.31 -7.77 1.86
C ASP A 72 8.92 -6.59 0.94
N ILE A 73 8.05 -6.90 -0.03
CA ILE A 73 7.38 -6.03 -0.96
C ILE A 73 5.93 -5.95 -0.49
N MET A 74 5.43 -4.74 -0.42
CA MET A 74 4.06 -4.43 -0.04
C MET A 74 3.36 -3.78 -1.25
N PRO A 75 2.68 -4.56 -2.10
CA PRO A 75 1.92 -4.03 -3.23
C PRO A 75 0.71 -3.24 -2.73
N VAL A 76 0.46 -2.09 -3.36
CA VAL A 76 -0.75 -1.29 -3.17
C VAL A 76 -1.65 -1.51 -4.38
N ARG A 77 -2.79 -2.17 -4.23
CA ARG A 77 -3.67 -2.56 -5.35
C ARG A 77 -4.93 -1.70 -5.40
N LEU A 78 -5.51 -1.58 -6.59
CA LEU A 78 -6.84 -1.04 -6.78
C LEU A 78 -7.85 -2.19 -6.69
N GLY A 79 -8.59 -2.23 -5.59
CA GLY A 79 -9.61 -3.22 -5.35
C GLY A 79 -9.08 -4.62 -5.03
N TYR A 80 -10.01 -5.47 -4.62
CA TYR A 80 -9.80 -6.88 -4.34
C TYR A 80 -11.00 -7.70 -4.86
N PRO A 81 -10.79 -8.85 -5.53
CA PRO A 81 -9.53 -9.59 -5.73
C PRO A 81 -8.58 -8.99 -6.78
N GLY A 82 -9.01 -7.93 -7.45
CA GLY A 82 -8.23 -7.13 -8.36
C GLY A 82 -9.06 -5.93 -8.82
N PHE A 83 -8.52 -5.15 -9.75
CA PHE A 83 -9.27 -4.06 -10.35
C PHE A 83 -10.35 -4.62 -11.27
N LEU A 84 -11.59 -4.23 -11.03
CA LEU A 84 -12.70 -4.47 -11.94
C LEU A 84 -13.15 -3.12 -12.54
N PRO A 85 -13.47 -3.03 -13.84
CA PRO A 85 -13.84 -1.77 -14.49
C PRO A 85 -15.01 -1.03 -13.84
N GLU A 86 -15.92 -1.75 -13.19
CA GLU A 86 -17.03 -1.19 -12.41
C GLU A 86 -16.61 -0.49 -11.12
N PHE A 87 -15.39 -0.74 -10.63
CA PHE A 87 -14.86 -0.05 -9.45
C PHE A 87 -14.38 1.34 -9.84
N ASN A 88 -15.14 2.36 -9.44
CA ASN A 88 -14.76 3.75 -9.64
C ASN A 88 -13.74 4.21 -8.57
N ILE A 89 -12.55 3.60 -8.56
CA ILE A 89 -11.47 3.90 -7.61
C ILE A 89 -10.57 4.99 -8.19
N PRO A 90 -10.49 6.19 -7.59
CA PRO A 90 -9.53 7.20 -8.02
C PRO A 90 -8.11 6.71 -7.74
N ASP A 91 -7.33 6.46 -8.80
CA ASP A 91 -5.94 6.05 -8.63
C ASP A 91 -5.05 7.26 -8.36
N LYS A 92 -4.69 7.42 -7.09
CA LYS A 92 -3.76 8.45 -6.61
C LYS A 92 -2.49 7.86 -6.00
N ARG A 93 -2.17 6.60 -6.31
CA ARG A 93 -0.97 5.94 -5.76
C ARG A 93 0.32 6.63 -6.21
N ASN A 94 0.31 7.16 -7.43
CA ASN A 94 1.38 7.97 -8.02
C ASN A 94 1.09 9.49 -7.99
N ASP A 95 0.33 9.99 -7.01
CA ASP A 95 0.11 11.42 -6.87
C ASP A 95 1.45 12.19 -6.85
N PRO A 96 1.58 13.32 -7.58
CA PRO A 96 2.83 14.07 -7.67
C PRO A 96 3.45 14.42 -6.32
N ALA A 97 2.65 14.68 -5.28
CA ALA A 97 3.16 14.96 -3.94
C ALA A 97 3.88 13.76 -3.33
N ILE A 98 3.35 12.55 -3.51
CA ILE A 98 3.96 11.29 -3.06
C ILE A 98 5.26 11.05 -3.83
N ILE A 99 5.21 11.16 -5.16
CA ILE A 99 6.37 10.93 -6.03
C ILE A 99 7.50 11.89 -5.68
N GLN A 100 7.19 13.17 -5.44
CA GLN A 100 8.18 14.18 -5.09
C GLN A 100 8.85 13.88 -3.74
N ILE A 101 8.09 13.46 -2.72
CA ILE A 101 8.65 13.04 -1.41
C ILE A 101 9.64 11.87 -1.57
N PHE A 102 9.29 10.84 -2.34
CA PHE A 102 10.19 9.70 -2.56
C PHE A 102 11.39 10.08 -3.43
N LYS A 103 11.22 10.99 -4.39
CA LYS A 103 12.33 11.50 -5.21
C LYS A 103 13.34 12.27 -4.36
N ASP A 104 12.86 13.20 -3.53
CA ASP A 104 13.72 14.06 -2.69
C ASP A 104 14.46 13.26 -1.62
N SER A 105 13.85 12.19 -1.11
CA SER A 105 14.48 11.24 -0.20
C SER A 105 15.38 10.21 -0.87
N LYS A 106 15.53 10.23 -2.22
CA LYS A 106 16.27 9.24 -3.02
C LYS A 106 15.76 7.81 -2.86
N LYS A 107 14.45 7.67 -2.73
CA LYS A 107 13.71 6.42 -2.51
C LYS A 107 12.67 6.13 -3.60
N LEU A 108 12.68 6.88 -4.69
CA LEU A 108 11.83 6.61 -5.83
C LEU A 108 12.55 5.64 -6.79
N LYS A 109 11.91 4.50 -7.06
CA LYS A 109 12.27 3.58 -8.13
C LYS A 109 11.32 3.79 -9.32
N ARG A 110 11.87 3.69 -10.53
CA ARG A 110 11.09 3.57 -11.76
C ARG A 110 10.81 2.11 -11.97
#